data_AF-A0A0G0GU13-F1
#
_entry.id   AF-A0A0G0GU13-F1
#
_cell.length_a   1.000
_cell.length_b   1.000
_cell.length_c   1.000
_cell.angle_alpha   90.00
_cell.angle_beta   90.00
_cell.angle_gamma   90.00
#
_symmetry.space_group_name_H-M   'P 1'
#
loop_
_entity.id
_entity.type
_entity.pdbx_description
1 polymer ?
#
loop_
_entity_poly.entity_id
_entity_poly.type
_entity_poly.pdbx_seq_one_letter_code
_entity_poly.pdbx_strand_id
1 'polypeptide(L)'
;MGKVIWYAGGAIDWENVIGNHKGLDEVDKGQFDEDGETKMATGCCFLVKKEVLEKVGLYDDRYFLYFEDADFSERVKKAGFKIFYAPKSIIWHKNAQSSGGSGSSLQDYFTTRNRLIFGYTYAPMRTKIALFRQSLNLILKGRPWQRRGIIDFYLGRLGKGSYRG
;
A
#
# COMPACT_ATOMS: atom_id res chain seq x y z
N MET A 1 -26.58 11.54 -6.06
CA MET A 1 -25.14 11.38 -5.73
C MET A 1 -24.58 10.33 -6.67
N GLY A 2 -23.53 10.64 -7.44
CA GLY A 2 -22.89 9.64 -8.31
C GLY A 2 -22.14 8.59 -7.48
N LYS A 3 -22.06 7.36 -7.97
CA LYS A 3 -21.15 6.36 -7.39
C LYS A 3 -19.73 6.79 -7.76
N VAL A 4 -18.87 7.03 -6.78
CA VAL A 4 -17.47 7.43 -7.01
C VAL A 4 -16.58 6.21 -6.81
N ILE A 5 -15.70 5.96 -7.77
CA ILE A 5 -14.81 4.80 -7.78
C ILE A 5 -13.64 5.06 -6.83
N TRP A 6 -13.39 4.09 -5.95
CA TRP A 6 -12.20 4.09 -5.10
C TRP A 6 -11.07 3.21 -5.67
N TYR A 7 -11.44 2.15 -6.39
CA TYR A 7 -10.50 1.19 -6.93
C TYR A 7 -11.15 0.39 -8.07
N ALA A 8 -10.51 0.39 -9.24
CA ALA A 8 -10.86 -0.44 -10.40
C ALA A 8 -9.63 -1.19 -10.96
N GLY A 9 -8.73 -1.60 -10.05
CA GLY A 9 -7.39 -2.10 -10.38
C GLY A 9 -6.29 -1.20 -9.83
N GLY A 10 -5.08 -1.72 -9.67
CA GLY A 10 -3.96 -0.94 -9.16
C GLY A 10 -2.59 -1.38 -9.66
N ALA A 11 -1.62 -0.50 -9.44
CA ALA A 11 -0.21 -0.74 -9.71
C ALA A 11 0.66 0.09 -8.78
N ILE A 12 1.92 -0.31 -8.62
CA ILE A 12 2.92 0.48 -7.91
C ILE A 12 3.63 1.38 -8.91
N ASP A 13 3.65 2.68 -8.64
CA ASP A 13 4.65 3.58 -9.19
C ASP A 13 6.00 3.29 -8.51
N TRP A 14 6.91 2.64 -9.22
CA TRP A 14 8.23 2.26 -8.70
C TRP A 14 9.24 3.41 -8.64
N GLU A 15 8.93 4.59 -9.20
CA GLU A 15 9.76 5.78 -9.05
C GLU A 15 9.51 6.44 -7.70
N ASN A 16 8.25 6.45 -7.25
CA ASN A 16 7.85 7.06 -5.99
C ASN A 16 7.47 6.06 -4.90
N VAL A 17 7.36 4.77 -5.19
CA VAL A 17 6.91 3.73 -4.25
C VAL A 17 5.54 4.08 -3.67
N ILE A 18 4.59 4.37 -4.56
CA ILE A 18 3.21 4.73 -4.24
C ILE A 18 2.27 3.78 -4.97
N GLY A 19 1.25 3.28 -4.27
CA GLY A 19 0.17 2.52 -4.87
C GLY A 19 -0.81 3.46 -5.57
N ASN A 20 -1.06 3.21 -6.85
CA ASN A 20 -2.05 3.93 -7.65
C ASN A 20 -3.28 3.06 -7.84
N HIS A 21 -4.45 3.68 -7.73
CA HIS A 21 -5.74 3.04 -7.97
C HIS A 21 -6.31 3.58 -9.29
N LYS A 22 -6.63 2.67 -10.21
CA LYS A 22 -7.31 2.98 -11.47
C LYS A 22 -8.73 3.47 -11.15
N GLY A 23 -9.14 4.57 -11.77
CA GLY A 23 -10.47 5.16 -11.58
C GLY A 23 -10.67 5.92 -10.26
N LEU A 24 -9.61 6.14 -9.47
CA LEU A 24 -9.74 6.83 -8.18
C LEU A 24 -10.39 8.21 -8.34
N ASP A 25 -11.41 8.47 -7.54
CA ASP A 25 -12.20 9.71 -7.51
C ASP A 25 -12.98 10.01 -8.81
N GLU A 26 -13.03 9.06 -9.76
CA GLU A 26 -13.87 9.17 -10.94
C GLU A 26 -15.32 8.80 -10.63
N VAL A 27 -16.26 9.47 -11.30
CA VAL A 27 -17.67 9.05 -11.28
C VAL A 27 -17.81 7.78 -12.12
N ASP A 28 -18.43 6.77 -11.55
CA ASP A 28 -18.74 5.51 -12.22
C ASP A 28 -19.82 5.72 -13.29
N LYS A 29 -19.42 5.44 -14.53
CA LYS A 29 -20.25 5.44 -15.74
C LYS A 29 -20.15 4.09 -16.48
N GLY A 30 -19.64 3.05 -15.82
CA GLY A 30 -19.34 1.74 -16.43
C GLY A 30 -18.01 1.70 -17.20
N GLN A 31 -17.15 2.70 -17.06
CA GLN A 31 -15.87 2.80 -17.79
C GLN A 31 -14.82 1.75 -17.36
N PHE A 32 -15.10 1.00 -16.29
CA PHE A 32 -14.26 -0.09 -15.80
C PHE A 32 -15.06 -1.38 -15.57
N ASP A 33 -16.10 -1.64 -16.35
CA ASP A 33 -16.93 -2.87 -16.21
C ASP A 33 -16.30 -4.13 -16.83
N GLU A 34 -15.11 -4.01 -17.41
CA GLU A 34 -14.34 -5.11 -17.98
C GLU A 34 -13.46 -5.80 -16.92
N ASP A 35 -13.58 -7.12 -16.83
CA ASP A 35 -12.69 -7.94 -16.02
C ASP A 35 -11.29 -8.02 -16.66
N GLY A 36 -10.27 -8.13 -15.81
CA GLY A 36 -8.90 -8.17 -16.33
C GLY A 36 -7.82 -8.31 -15.28
N GLU A 37 -6.61 -8.63 -15.76
CA GLU A 37 -5.44 -8.70 -14.90
C GLU A 37 -5.09 -7.30 -14.34
N THR A 38 -4.73 -7.26 -13.07
CA THR A 38 -4.23 -6.05 -12.41
C THR A 38 -2.91 -6.32 -11.69
N LYS A 39 -2.15 -5.28 -11.35
CA LYS A 39 -0.80 -5.42 -10.80
C LYS A 39 -0.75 -5.35 -9.28
N MET A 40 -1.85 -4.98 -8.63
CA MET A 40 -2.00 -4.89 -7.19
C MET A 40 -3.48 -4.99 -6.85
N ALA A 41 -3.84 -5.74 -5.81
CA ALA A 41 -5.16 -5.69 -5.19
C ALA A 41 -5.10 -4.91 -3.88
N THR A 42 -6.22 -4.31 -3.49
CA THR A 42 -6.34 -3.66 -2.17
C THR A 42 -6.82 -4.64 -1.11
N GLY A 43 -6.37 -4.45 0.13
CA GLY A 43 -6.77 -5.27 1.27
C GLY A 43 -8.25 -5.16 1.66
N CYS A 44 -9.01 -4.27 1.00
CA CYS A 44 -10.42 -4.00 1.33
C CYS A 44 -11.32 -5.21 1.06
N CYS A 45 -11.15 -5.87 -0.09
CA CYS A 45 -11.86 -7.09 -0.44
C CYS A 45 -11.15 -7.82 -1.57
N PHE A 46 -10.75 -9.07 -1.31
CA PHE A 46 -10.29 -9.99 -2.34
C PHE A 46 -10.60 -11.43 -1.90
N LEU A 47 -10.62 -12.32 -2.88
CA LEU A 47 -10.64 -13.76 -2.67
C LEU A 47 -9.29 -14.31 -3.15
N VAL A 48 -8.70 -15.19 -2.35
CA VAL A 48 -7.41 -15.82 -2.66
C VAL A 48 -7.53 -17.34 -2.56
N LYS A 49 -6.94 -18.05 -3.51
CA LYS A 49 -6.88 -19.51 -3.47
C LYS A 49 -5.98 -19.96 -2.33
N LYS A 50 -6.34 -21.09 -1.70
CA LYS A 50 -5.53 -21.71 -0.63
C LYS A 50 -4.07 -21.95 -1.07
N GLU A 51 -3.87 -22.46 -2.28
CA GLU A 51 -2.54 -22.73 -2.85
C GLU A 51 -1.64 -21.49 -2.91
N VAL A 52 -2.23 -20.30 -3.11
CA VAL A 52 -1.49 -19.04 -3.14
C VAL A 52 -1.00 -18.73 -1.73
N LEU A 53 -1.87 -18.84 -0.72
CA LEU A 53 -1.49 -18.62 0.69
C LEU A 53 -0.43 -19.62 1.17
N GLU A 54 -0.55 -20.89 0.79
CA GLU A 54 0.46 -21.91 1.10
C GLU A 54 1.81 -21.59 0.46
N LYS A 55 1.81 -20.95 -0.72
CA LYS A 55 3.04 -20.59 -1.45
C LYS A 55 3.69 -19.30 -0.96
N VAL A 56 2.91 -18.25 -0.70
CA VAL A 56 3.44 -16.92 -0.40
C VAL A 56 3.34 -16.51 1.08
N GLY A 57 2.56 -17.25 1.88
CA GLY A 57 2.28 -16.91 3.28
C GLY A 57 1.22 -15.82 3.44
N LEU A 58 0.94 -15.44 4.69
CA LEU A 58 0.00 -14.37 5.04
C LEU A 58 0.62 -12.97 4.84
N TYR A 59 0.00 -11.94 5.42
CA TYR A 59 0.61 -10.61 5.49
C TYR A 59 1.90 -10.62 6.30
N ASP A 60 2.77 -9.68 5.96
CA ASP A 60 4.01 -9.47 6.67
C ASP A 60 3.77 -8.55 7.88
N ASP A 61 3.96 -9.10 9.08
CA ASP A 61 3.70 -8.43 10.35
C ASP A 61 4.57 -7.17 10.57
N ARG A 62 5.62 -6.96 9.76
CA ARG A 62 6.42 -5.72 9.79
C ARG A 62 5.61 -4.48 9.43
N TYR A 63 4.54 -4.63 8.65
CA TYR A 63 3.72 -3.51 8.17
C TYR A 63 2.73 -3.02 9.22
N PHE A 64 2.06 -3.91 9.95
CA PHE A 64 0.90 -3.63 10.83
C PHE A 64 -0.29 -2.96 10.11
N LEU A 65 -0.10 -1.81 9.45
CA LEU A 65 -1.07 -1.06 8.65
C LEU A 65 -0.38 -0.33 7.50
N TYR A 66 -1.05 -0.20 6.35
CA TYR A 66 -0.55 0.33 5.08
C TYR A 66 0.63 -0.46 4.48
N PHE A 67 0.55 -0.68 3.16
CA PHE A 67 1.50 -1.47 2.33
C PHE A 67 1.48 -2.99 2.55
N GLU A 68 0.70 -3.53 3.49
CA GLU A 68 0.55 -4.98 3.67
C GLU A 68 -0.04 -5.67 2.43
N ASP A 69 -1.00 -5.03 1.78
CA ASP A 69 -1.67 -5.49 0.57
C ASP A 69 -0.80 -5.32 -0.69
N ALA A 70 -0.02 -4.24 -0.76
CA ALA A 70 1.00 -4.01 -1.77
C ALA A 70 2.12 -5.06 -1.70
N ASP A 71 2.64 -5.34 -0.49
CA ASP A 71 3.62 -6.40 -0.23
C ASP A 71 3.07 -7.77 -0.63
N PHE A 72 1.86 -8.11 -0.19
CA PHE A 72 1.21 -9.35 -0.54
C PHE A 72 1.03 -9.50 -2.06
N SER A 73 0.52 -8.46 -2.73
CA SER A 73 0.35 -8.44 -4.18
C SER A 73 1.67 -8.67 -4.93
N GLU A 74 2.76 -8.05 -4.47
CA GLU A 74 4.07 -8.22 -5.09
C GLU A 74 4.63 -9.62 -4.86
N ARG A 75 4.44 -10.22 -3.68
CA ARG A 75 4.80 -11.62 -3.42
C ARG A 75 4.02 -12.59 -4.29
N VAL A 76 2.69 -12.40 -4.42
CA VAL A 76 1.83 -13.21 -5.30
C VAL A 76 2.33 -13.17 -6.74
N LYS A 77 2.63 -11.98 -7.26
CA LYS A 77 3.20 -11.82 -8.62
C LYS A 77 4.56 -12.47 -8.78
N LYS A 78 5.47 -12.28 -7.82
CA LYS A 78 6.80 -12.92 -7.85
C LYS A 78 6.75 -14.43 -7.76
N ALA A 79 5.70 -15.00 -7.17
CA ALA A 79 5.44 -16.44 -7.17
C ALA A 79 4.81 -16.96 -8.48
N GLY A 80 4.59 -16.10 -9.47
CA GLY A 80 4.06 -16.47 -10.80
C GLY A 80 2.53 -16.48 -10.89
N PHE A 81 1.82 -16.05 -9.84
CA PHE A 81 0.37 -15.95 -9.87
C PHE A 81 -0.09 -14.61 -10.44
N LYS A 82 -1.29 -14.62 -11.02
CA LYS A 82 -1.97 -13.43 -11.54
C LYS A 82 -2.96 -12.89 -10.53
N ILE A 83 -3.17 -11.57 -10.55
CA ILE A 83 -4.19 -10.88 -9.78
C ILE A 83 -5.22 -10.37 -10.77
N PHE A 84 -6.51 -10.62 -10.51
CA PHE A 84 -7.60 -10.20 -11.40
C PHE A 84 -8.53 -9.21 -10.68
N TYR A 85 -8.94 -8.19 -11.42
CA TYR A 85 -10.00 -7.28 -11.05
C TYR A 85 -11.36 -7.83 -11.51
N ALA A 86 -12.35 -7.82 -10.61
CA ALA A 86 -13.68 -8.37 -10.82
C ALA A 86 -14.75 -7.25 -10.68
N PRO A 87 -15.09 -6.53 -11.75
CA PRO A 87 -15.96 -5.33 -11.67
C PRO A 87 -17.40 -5.64 -11.25
N LYS A 88 -17.88 -6.87 -11.49
CA LYS A 88 -19.22 -7.31 -11.09
C LYS A 88 -19.37 -7.50 -9.57
N SER A 89 -18.26 -7.55 -8.83
CA SER A 89 -18.26 -7.68 -7.36
C SER A 89 -18.07 -6.30 -6.72
N ILE A 90 -19.18 -5.65 -6.40
CA ILE A 90 -19.18 -4.27 -5.88
C ILE A 90 -19.29 -4.26 -4.35
N ILE A 91 -18.38 -3.54 -3.70
CA ILE A 91 -18.43 -3.28 -2.26
C ILE A 91 -18.33 -1.79 -1.97
N TRP A 92 -19.02 -1.34 -0.91
CA TRP A 92 -18.98 0.05 -0.47
C TRP A 92 -17.94 0.22 0.65
N HIS A 93 -16.88 0.97 0.38
CA HIS A 93 -15.79 1.21 1.33
C HIS A 93 -15.90 2.62 1.95
N LYS A 94 -16.02 2.70 3.28
CA LYS A 94 -15.90 3.98 4.00
C LYS A 94 -14.42 4.27 4.27
N ASN A 95 -13.81 5.07 3.38
CA ASN A 95 -12.37 5.35 3.43
C ASN A 95 -11.94 6.08 4.71
N ALA A 96 -10.74 5.72 5.21
CA ALA A 96 -9.97 6.42 6.24
C ALA A 96 -10.66 6.64 7.61
N GLN A 97 -11.80 6.01 7.86
CA GLN A 97 -12.57 6.21 9.09
C GLN A 97 -11.84 5.65 10.32
N SER A 98 -11.13 4.52 10.16
CA SER A 98 -10.41 3.84 11.24
C SER A 98 -9.02 4.42 11.54
N SER A 99 -8.48 5.26 10.65
CA SER A 99 -7.12 5.81 10.76
C SER A 99 -7.09 7.26 11.23
N GLY A 100 -8.23 7.83 11.65
CA GLY A 100 -8.33 9.24 12.06
C GLY A 100 -8.27 10.24 10.89
N GLY A 101 -8.57 9.79 9.66
CA GLY A 101 -8.56 10.63 8.47
C GLY A 101 -7.21 10.78 7.76
N SER A 102 -7.24 11.40 6.58
CA SER A 102 -6.04 11.68 5.79
C SER A 102 -5.11 12.67 6.51
N GLY A 103 -3.83 12.34 6.58
CA GLY A 103 -2.80 13.14 7.23
C GLY A 103 -2.74 13.00 8.75
N SER A 104 -3.42 11.98 9.32
CA SER A 104 -3.34 11.68 10.74
C SER A 104 -1.93 11.26 11.17
N SER A 105 -1.63 11.38 12.47
CA SER A 105 -0.36 10.92 13.06
C SER A 105 -0.08 9.43 12.80
N LEU A 106 -1.15 8.62 12.82
CA LEU A 106 -1.10 7.18 12.53
C LEU A 106 -0.69 6.96 11.07
N GLN A 107 -1.39 7.60 10.13
CA GLN A 107 -1.10 7.45 8.71
C GLN A 107 0.29 7.96 8.37
N ASP A 108 0.69 9.11 8.91
CA ASP A 108 2.02 9.68 8.74
C ASP A 108 3.13 8.71 9.14
N TYR A 109 2.98 8.09 10.31
CA TYR A 109 3.96 7.16 10.83
C TYR A 109 4.08 5.91 9.94
N PHE A 110 2.95 5.19 9.77
CA PHE A 110 2.96 3.91 9.10
C PHE A 110 3.23 4.03 7.60
N THR A 111 2.58 4.96 6.89
CA THR A 111 2.84 5.16 5.45
C THR A 111 4.29 5.56 5.19
N THR A 112 4.88 6.45 6.02
CA THR A 112 6.28 6.88 5.83
C THR A 112 7.25 5.73 6.09
N ARG A 113 7.10 5.03 7.23
CA ARG A 113 7.99 3.92 7.59
C ARG A 113 7.86 2.77 6.60
N ASN A 114 6.64 2.37 6.29
CA ASN A 114 6.37 1.18 5.49
C ASN A 114 6.70 1.38 4.01
N ARG A 115 6.60 2.61 3.51
CA ARG A 115 7.13 2.97 2.19
C ARG A 115 8.64 2.70 2.09
N LEU A 116 9.40 2.91 3.17
CA LEU A 116 10.83 2.55 3.20
C LEU A 116 11.01 1.04 3.22
N ILE A 117 10.27 0.29 4.06
CA ILE A 117 10.33 -1.19 4.09
C ILE A 117 10.06 -1.76 2.69
N PHE A 118 8.95 -1.36 2.07
CA PHE A 118 8.54 -1.85 0.76
C PHE A 118 9.52 -1.41 -0.34
N GLY A 119 9.91 -0.14 -0.35
CA GLY A 119 10.84 0.40 -1.34
C GLY A 119 12.22 -0.24 -1.29
N TYR A 120 12.80 -0.45 -0.10
CA TYR A 120 14.09 -1.13 0.03
C TYR A 120 14.03 -2.62 -0.30
N THR A 121 12.85 -3.24 -0.18
CA THR A 121 12.64 -4.66 -0.54
C THR A 121 12.51 -4.84 -2.05
N TYR A 122 11.72 -4.00 -2.73
CA TYR A 122 11.28 -4.27 -4.10
C TYR A 122 11.77 -3.27 -5.15
N ALA A 123 12.02 -2.01 -4.79
CA ALA A 123 12.28 -0.97 -5.77
C ALA A 123 13.71 -1.06 -6.37
N PRO A 124 13.93 -0.51 -7.58
CA PRO A 124 15.27 -0.43 -8.18
C PRO A 124 16.24 0.43 -7.34
N MET A 125 17.55 0.22 -7.53
CA MET A 125 18.58 0.92 -6.75
C MET A 125 18.45 2.45 -6.81
N ARG A 126 18.12 3.02 -7.98
CA ARG A 126 17.88 4.46 -8.16
C ARG A 126 16.82 5.00 -7.20
N THR A 127 15.74 4.24 -7.03
CA THR A 127 14.63 4.59 -6.14
C THR A 127 15.05 4.47 -4.69
N LYS A 128 15.84 3.45 -4.33
CA LYS A 128 16.38 3.32 -2.96
C LYS A 128 17.25 4.52 -2.57
N ILE A 129 18.09 5.00 -3.49
CA ILE A 129 18.88 6.22 -3.28
C ILE A 129 17.96 7.45 -3.13
N ALA A 130 16.92 7.58 -3.95
CA ALA A 130 15.95 8.67 -3.84
C ALA A 130 15.20 8.63 -2.48
N LEU A 131 14.77 7.46 -2.04
CA LEU A 131 14.14 7.24 -0.73
C LEU A 131 15.07 7.60 0.43
N PHE A 132 16.35 7.23 0.33
CA PHE A 132 17.36 7.63 1.32
C PHE A 132 17.47 9.15 1.42
N ARG A 133 17.62 9.85 0.29
CA ARG A 133 17.69 11.32 0.24
C ARG A 133 16.42 11.97 0.78
N GLN A 134 15.25 11.42 0.43
CA GLN A 134 13.98 11.89 0.95
C GLN A 134 13.86 11.66 2.46
N SER A 135 14.39 10.55 2.97
CA SER A 135 14.43 10.27 4.41
C SER A 135 15.21 11.34 5.16
N LEU A 136 16.37 11.75 4.66
CA LEU A 136 17.16 12.83 5.26
C LEU A 136 16.37 14.16 5.29
N ASN A 137 15.72 14.52 4.17
CA ASN A 137 14.89 15.72 4.11
C ASN A 137 13.72 15.68 5.09
N LEU A 138 13.03 14.54 5.22
CA LEU A 138 11.91 14.38 6.13
C LEU A 138 12.35 14.33 7.60
N ILE A 139 13.54 13.81 7.92
CA ILE A 139 14.13 13.92 9.27
C ILE A 139 14.28 15.39 9.66
N LEU A 140 14.76 16.24 8.76
CA LEU A 140 15.00 17.66 9.02
C LEU A 140 13.71 18.50 9.01
N LYS A 141 12.83 18.27 8.04
CA LYS A 141 11.70 19.16 7.72
C LYS A 141 10.32 18.52 7.83
N GLY A 142 10.23 17.20 7.94
CA GLY A 142 8.96 16.46 7.97
C GLY A 142 8.17 16.66 9.27
N ARG A 143 6.95 16.12 9.31
CA ARG A 143 6.12 16.12 10.54
C ARG A 143 6.69 15.16 11.59
N PRO A 144 6.39 15.36 12.90
CA PRO A 144 6.97 14.56 13.98
C PRO A 144 6.85 13.04 13.78
N TRP A 145 5.68 12.57 13.36
CA TRP A 145 5.42 11.14 13.14
C TRP A 145 6.06 10.58 11.88
N GLN A 146 6.25 11.40 10.84
CA GLN A 146 7.07 11.02 9.68
C GLN A 146 8.53 10.83 10.08
N ARG A 147 9.09 11.78 10.85
CA ARG A 147 10.46 11.69 11.40
C ARG A 147 10.63 10.42 12.21
N ARG A 148 9.67 10.15 13.11
CA ARG A 148 9.72 8.96 13.98
C ARG A 148 9.64 7.67 13.18
N GLY A 149 8.78 7.60 12.16
CA GLY A 149 8.69 6.45 11.27
C GLY A 149 10.01 6.16 10.55
N ILE A 150 10.70 7.20 10.06
CA ILE A 150 12.00 7.05 9.41
C ILE A 150 13.07 6.55 10.38
N ILE A 151 13.14 7.13 11.58
CA ILE A 151 14.09 6.71 12.61
C ILE A 151 13.86 5.24 12.97
N ASP A 152 12.61 4.84 13.19
CA ASP A 152 12.27 3.45 13.53
C ASP A 152 12.62 2.47 12.41
N PHE A 153 12.47 2.85 11.14
CA PHE A 153 12.96 2.04 10.02
C PHE A 153 14.46 1.77 10.11
N TYR A 154 15.29 2.82 10.27
CA TYR A 154 16.75 2.66 10.36
C TYR A 154 17.22 1.99 11.65
N LEU A 155 16.43 2.06 12.73
CA LEU A 155 16.68 1.33 13.98
C LEU A 155 16.13 -0.10 13.98
N GLY A 156 15.49 -0.56 12.89
CA GLY A 156 14.90 -1.90 12.82
C GLY A 156 13.66 -2.12 13.69
N ARG A 157 13.01 -1.04 14.16
CA ARG A 157 11.80 -1.10 15.00
C ARG A 157 10.54 -1.19 14.14
N LEU A 158 10.26 -2.40 13.65
CA LEU A 158 9.16 -2.68 12.73
C LEU A 158 7.87 -3.12 13.46
N GLY A 159 6.82 -3.49 12.73
CA GLY A 159 5.52 -3.88 13.30
C GLY A 159 4.78 -2.67 13.86
N LYS A 160 4.48 -2.61 15.15
CA LYS A 160 3.94 -1.38 15.76
C LYS A 160 5.01 -0.31 16.03
N GLY A 161 6.28 -0.71 16.12
CA GLY A 161 7.40 0.19 16.38
C GLY A 161 7.16 1.11 17.59
N SER A 162 7.44 2.41 17.44
CA SER A 162 7.19 3.43 18.47
C SER A 162 5.75 3.95 18.50
N TYR A 163 4.89 3.54 17.58
CA TYR A 163 3.48 3.92 17.61
C TYR A 163 2.75 3.04 18.62
N ARG A 164 2.55 3.58 19.83
CA ARG A 164 1.69 3.00 20.87
C ARG A 164 0.45 3.88 20.93
N GLY A 165 -0.61 3.44 20.24
CA GLY A 165 -1.93 4.04 20.34
C GLY A 165 -2.57 3.78 21.69
#